data_AF-X1BNM5-F1
#
_entry.id   AF-X1BNM5-F1
#
_cell.length_a   1.000
_cell.length_b   1.000
_cell.length_c   1.000
_cell.angle_alpha   90.00
_cell.angle_beta   90.00
_cell.angle_gamma   90.00
#
_symmetry.space_group_name_H-M   'P 1'
#
loop_
_entity.id
_entity.type
_entity.pdbx_description
1 polymer ?
#
loop_
_entity_poly.entity_id
_entity_poly.type
_entity_poly.pdbx_seq_one_letter_code
_entity_poly.pdbx_strand_id
1 'polypeptide(L)'
;MPNKFACDTSIILNGLILNLISDEDLGVKPEIFVPNVVVAEVEYRTNVQKEIGFYGLNVLKELRRFHDEGRITLHIVGKRPSRDEIKMSPGGELDALIRKSALENDATLITADRIQGDVGIFEGLDVMFTKEKSVLIETELLSLKLIDYFDEATMSVHLKRGLPPYAKKGGPGNWHLEKIGNEKISSKLIEEIAIEIIEMVREDEHSFVEIEKIGAVVAQLREFRIVITRPPFSNDVEITAVHPLVTLSLEDYAIDVRLH
;
A
#
# COMPACT_ATOMS: atom_id res chain seq x y z
N MET A 1 1.62 -30.72 13.27
CA MET A 1 2.70 -29.74 13.57
C MET A 1 2.18 -28.38 13.15
N PRO A 2 2.60 -27.27 13.75
CA PRO A 2 2.20 -25.94 13.27
C PRO A 2 2.70 -25.78 11.83
N ASN A 3 1.87 -25.18 10.98
CA ASN A 3 2.32 -24.82 9.64
C ASN A 3 3.35 -23.68 9.76
N LYS A 4 4.52 -23.84 9.15
CA LYS A 4 5.64 -22.89 9.24
C LYS A 4 5.76 -22.12 7.94
N PHE A 5 5.81 -20.80 8.04
CA PHE A 5 5.84 -19.92 6.87
C PHE A 5 6.91 -18.85 7.00
N ALA A 6 7.72 -18.68 5.96
CA ALA A 6 8.67 -17.59 5.86
C ALA A 6 8.11 -16.50 4.93
N CYS A 7 7.96 -15.29 5.44
CA CYS A 7 7.43 -14.17 4.67
C CYS A 7 8.50 -13.54 3.79
N ASP A 8 8.19 -13.37 2.52
CA ASP A 8 8.91 -12.48 1.61
C ASP A 8 8.56 -10.99 1.88
N THR A 9 9.41 -10.07 1.40
CA THR A 9 9.20 -8.62 1.51
C THR A 9 7.92 -8.19 0.80
N SER A 10 7.61 -8.79 -0.35
CA SER A 10 6.38 -8.51 -1.12
C SER A 10 5.11 -8.74 -0.30
N ILE A 11 5.08 -9.82 0.49
CA ILE A 11 3.94 -10.21 1.34
C ILE A 11 3.69 -9.22 2.48
N ILE A 12 4.76 -8.67 3.04
CA ILE A 12 4.66 -7.67 4.11
C ILE A 12 4.25 -6.31 3.53
N LEU A 13 4.86 -5.89 2.43
CA LEU A 13 4.58 -4.58 1.83
C LEU A 13 3.22 -4.48 1.14
N ASN A 14 2.60 -5.61 0.82
CA ASN A 14 1.25 -5.68 0.26
C ASN A 14 0.20 -6.09 1.30
N GLY A 15 0.58 -6.30 2.56
CA GLY A 15 -0.33 -6.68 3.65
C GLY A 15 -1.04 -8.04 3.50
N LEU A 16 -0.79 -8.79 2.43
CA LEU A 16 -1.41 -10.07 2.13
C LEU A 16 -1.32 -11.07 3.29
N ILE A 17 -0.25 -11.00 4.10
CA ILE A 17 -0.10 -11.85 5.29
C ILE A 17 -1.24 -11.68 6.30
N LEU A 18 -1.78 -10.46 6.45
CA LEU A 18 -2.84 -10.19 7.41
C LEU A 18 -4.14 -10.88 7.01
N ASN A 19 -4.43 -10.90 5.71
CA ASN A 19 -5.60 -11.57 5.13
C ASN A 19 -5.46 -13.09 5.28
N LEU A 20 -4.29 -13.65 4.97
CA LEU A 20 -4.04 -15.09 5.11
C LEU A 20 -4.18 -15.58 6.57
N ILE A 21 -3.80 -14.75 7.54
CA ILE A 21 -3.98 -15.05 8.98
C ILE A 21 -5.44 -14.88 9.41
N SER A 22 -6.14 -13.88 8.87
CA SER A 22 -7.52 -13.57 9.25
C SER A 22 -8.53 -14.54 8.64
N ASP A 23 -8.27 -15.01 7.43
CA ASP A 23 -9.09 -16.01 6.72
C ASP A 23 -8.79 -17.45 7.17
N GLU A 24 -7.86 -17.64 8.10
CA GLU A 24 -7.36 -18.95 8.54
C GLU A 24 -6.73 -19.82 7.42
N ASP A 25 -6.35 -19.22 6.30
CA ASP A 25 -5.71 -19.91 5.16
C ASP A 25 -4.38 -20.59 5.54
N LEU A 26 -3.68 -20.05 6.56
CA LEU A 26 -2.43 -20.60 7.08
C LEU A 26 -2.66 -21.71 8.13
N GLY A 27 -3.91 -22.01 8.45
CA GLY A 27 -4.31 -22.96 9.49
C GLY A 27 -4.29 -22.35 10.90
N VAL A 28 -4.54 -23.21 11.90
CA VAL A 28 -4.65 -22.80 13.30
C VAL A 28 -3.27 -22.57 13.91
N LYS A 29 -3.03 -21.36 14.43
CA LYS A 29 -1.80 -20.96 15.13
C LYS A 29 -0.51 -21.26 14.34
N PRO A 30 -0.35 -20.69 13.13
CA PRO A 30 0.83 -20.89 12.32
C PRO A 30 2.08 -20.27 12.96
N GLU A 31 3.25 -20.80 12.62
CA GLU A 31 4.55 -20.19 12.92
C GLU A 31 4.96 -19.29 11.75
N ILE A 32 5.05 -17.99 12.00
CA ILE A 32 5.40 -16.96 11.02
C ILE A 32 6.84 -16.52 11.25
N PHE A 33 7.70 -16.81 10.30
CA PHE A 33 9.10 -16.43 10.25
C PHE A 33 9.23 -15.17 9.39
N VAL A 34 9.62 -14.05 10.00
CA VAL A 34 9.95 -12.81 9.29
C VAL A 34 11.47 -12.70 9.24
N PRO A 35 12.12 -12.91 8.07
CA PRO A 35 13.55 -12.76 7.94
C PRO A 35 13.99 -11.32 8.28
N ASN A 36 15.14 -11.17 8.95
CA ASN A 36 15.69 -9.87 9.32
C ASN A 36 15.95 -8.96 8.11
N VAL A 37 16.22 -9.55 6.93
CA VAL A 37 16.33 -8.83 5.66
C VAL A 37 15.01 -8.12 5.31
N VAL A 38 13.86 -8.78 5.49
CA VAL A 38 12.54 -8.18 5.25
C VAL A 38 12.30 -7.01 6.19
N VAL A 39 12.59 -7.16 7.48
CA VAL A 39 12.47 -6.06 8.46
C VAL A 39 13.36 -4.88 8.06
N ALA A 40 14.59 -5.15 7.63
CA ALA A 40 15.53 -4.12 7.22
C ALA A 40 15.11 -3.41 5.93
N GLU A 41 14.52 -4.13 4.98
CA GLU A 41 13.93 -3.56 3.77
C GLU A 41 12.71 -2.69 4.07
N VAL A 42 11.79 -3.16 4.92
CA VAL A 42 10.64 -2.35 5.37
C VAL A 42 11.13 -1.05 6.00
N GLU A 43 12.07 -1.12 6.94
CA GLU A 43 12.66 0.08 7.56
C GLU A 43 13.35 1.00 6.54
N TYR A 44 14.10 0.43 5.59
CA TYR A 44 14.72 1.22 4.53
C TYR A 44 13.65 1.94 3.68
N ARG A 45 12.59 1.23 3.28
CA ARG A 45 11.47 1.83 2.55
C ARG A 45 10.74 2.86 3.39
N THR A 46 10.55 2.67 4.70
CA THR A 46 9.94 3.71 5.56
C THR A 46 10.74 5.01 5.54
N ASN A 47 12.07 4.92 5.40
CA ASN A 47 12.93 6.09 5.33
C ASN A 47 12.96 6.77 3.95
N VAL A 48 12.80 6.03 2.86
CA VAL A 48 12.97 6.53 1.47
C VAL A 48 11.63 6.70 0.72
N GLN A 49 10.70 5.77 0.92
CA GLN A 49 9.37 5.64 0.31
C GLN A 49 8.32 5.55 1.44
N LYS A 50 8.11 6.68 2.11
CA LYS A 50 7.40 6.74 3.40
C LYS A 50 6.06 6.03 3.39
N GLU A 51 5.24 6.22 2.36
CA GLU A 51 3.91 5.60 2.22
C GLU A 51 3.96 4.08 2.33
N ILE A 52 4.65 3.42 1.38
CA ILE A 52 4.79 1.97 1.35
C ILE A 52 5.47 1.46 2.60
N GLY A 53 6.53 2.14 3.02
CA GLY A 53 7.29 1.71 4.18
C GLY A 53 6.50 1.86 5.49
N PHE A 54 5.61 2.84 5.61
CA PHE A 54 4.73 2.96 6.77
C PHE A 54 3.63 1.90 6.75
N TYR A 55 3.07 1.57 5.58
CA TYR A 55 2.13 0.45 5.47
C TYR A 55 2.79 -0.88 5.88
N GLY A 56 3.95 -1.20 5.32
CA GLY A 56 4.71 -2.39 5.73
C GLY A 56 5.05 -2.40 7.22
N LEU A 57 5.35 -1.24 7.81
CA LEU A 57 5.56 -1.12 9.26
C LEU A 57 4.26 -1.36 10.05
N ASN A 58 3.10 -0.93 9.56
CA ASN A 58 1.80 -1.24 10.15
C ASN A 58 1.51 -2.75 10.10
N VAL A 59 1.79 -3.40 8.97
CA VAL A 59 1.66 -4.86 8.85
C VAL A 59 2.52 -5.58 9.88
N LEU A 60 3.78 -5.16 10.09
CA LEU A 60 4.65 -5.73 11.12
C LEU A 60 4.10 -5.52 12.55
N LYS A 61 3.44 -4.39 12.83
CA LYS A 61 2.77 -4.15 14.13
C LYS A 61 1.57 -5.08 14.31
N GLU A 62 0.76 -5.26 13.28
CA GLU A 62 -0.40 -6.17 13.32
C GLU A 62 0.05 -7.62 13.51
N LEU A 63 1.12 -8.06 12.87
CA LEU A 63 1.72 -9.38 13.13
C LEU A 63 2.15 -9.54 14.59
N ARG A 64 2.72 -8.49 15.20
CA ARG A 64 3.05 -8.52 16.65
C ARG A 64 1.77 -8.64 17.49
N ARG A 65 0.73 -7.88 17.17
CA ARG A 65 -0.56 -7.96 17.87
C ARG A 65 -1.16 -9.37 17.78
N PHE A 66 -1.19 -9.99 16.60
CA PHE A 66 -1.66 -11.36 16.43
C PHE A 66 -0.85 -12.39 17.22
N HIS A 67 0.46 -12.16 17.38
CA HIS A 67 1.29 -12.99 18.22
C HIS A 67 0.93 -12.86 19.71
N ASP A 68 0.77 -11.62 20.18
CA ASP A 68 0.44 -11.35 21.59
C ASP A 68 -0.96 -11.87 21.96
N GLU A 69 -1.89 -11.87 21.00
CA GLU A 69 -3.21 -12.50 21.11
C GLU A 69 -3.17 -14.04 21.02
N GLY A 70 -2.03 -14.64 20.70
CA GLY A 70 -1.84 -16.09 20.57
C GLY A 70 -2.41 -16.69 19.29
N ARG A 71 -2.82 -15.86 18.32
CA ARG A 71 -3.32 -16.28 16.99
C ARG A 71 -2.23 -16.85 16.11
N ILE A 72 -0.99 -16.36 16.27
CA ILE A 72 0.20 -16.85 15.56
C ILE A 72 1.40 -16.97 16.50
N THR A 73 2.45 -17.67 16.07
CA THR A 73 3.76 -17.63 16.72
C THR A 73 4.73 -16.88 15.81
N LEU A 74 5.24 -15.72 16.24
CA LEU A 74 6.07 -14.84 15.41
C LEU A 74 7.56 -15.01 15.74
N HIS A 75 8.36 -15.31 14.73
CA HIS A 75 9.81 -15.47 14.81
C HIS A 75 10.51 -14.46 13.90
N ILE A 76 11.56 -13.81 14.41
CA ILE A 76 12.44 -12.96 13.58
C ILE A 76 13.75 -13.72 13.40
N VAL A 77 14.12 -14.04 12.17
CA VAL A 77 15.20 -15.00 11.86
C VAL A 77 16.19 -14.48 10.83
N GLY A 78 17.32 -15.19 10.66
CA GLY A 78 18.31 -14.89 9.63
C GLY A 78 19.19 -13.67 9.94
N LYS A 79 20.17 -13.43 9.07
CA LYS A 79 21.12 -12.31 9.18
C LYS A 79 20.43 -11.00 8.82
N ARG A 80 20.72 -9.95 9.58
CA ARG A 80 20.33 -8.58 9.24
C ARG A 80 21.37 -7.93 8.31
N PRO A 81 21.00 -7.51 7.08
CA PRO A 81 21.90 -6.77 6.22
C PRO A 81 22.11 -5.34 6.73
N SER A 82 23.24 -4.76 6.36
CA SER A 82 23.57 -3.35 6.56
C SER A 82 22.84 -2.46 5.55
N ARG A 83 22.77 -1.16 5.82
CA ARG A 83 22.12 -0.20 4.92
C ARG A 83 22.78 -0.11 3.55
N ASP A 84 24.11 -0.25 3.50
CA ASP A 84 24.85 -0.19 2.25
C ASP A 84 24.59 -1.45 1.41
N GLU A 85 24.53 -2.63 2.02
CA GLU A 85 24.12 -3.87 1.35
C GLU A 85 22.71 -3.73 0.74
N ILE A 86 21.74 -3.20 1.49
CA ILE A 86 20.37 -2.99 0.97
C ILE A 86 20.36 -2.02 -0.22
N LYS A 87 21.12 -0.92 -0.14
CA LYS A 87 21.15 0.10 -1.17
C LYS A 87 21.86 -0.34 -2.46
N MET A 88 22.90 -1.16 -2.31
CA MET A 88 23.77 -1.60 -3.42
C MET A 88 23.36 -2.94 -4.02
N SER A 89 22.49 -3.71 -3.35
CA SER A 89 22.05 -5.01 -3.83
C SER A 89 21.20 -4.89 -5.09
N PRO A 90 21.58 -5.52 -6.22
CA PRO A 90 20.60 -5.93 -7.22
C PRO A 90 19.60 -6.88 -6.54
N GLY A 91 18.30 -6.79 -6.85
CA GLY A 91 17.22 -7.40 -6.05
C GLY A 91 17.44 -8.85 -5.59
N GLY A 92 18.14 -9.67 -6.37
CA GLY A 92 18.33 -11.09 -6.09
C GLY A 92 19.15 -11.47 -4.85
N GLU A 93 20.07 -10.64 -4.33
CA GLU A 93 20.90 -11.06 -3.17
C GLU A 93 20.13 -10.99 -1.85
N LEU A 94 19.28 -9.98 -1.66
CA LEU A 94 18.40 -9.88 -0.50
C LEU A 94 17.36 -11.01 -0.53
N ASP A 95 16.79 -11.27 -1.70
CA ASP A 95 15.86 -12.37 -1.94
C ASP A 95 16.46 -13.74 -1.58
N ALA A 96 17.74 -13.95 -1.87
CA ALA A 96 18.44 -15.18 -1.50
C ALA A 96 18.56 -15.36 0.02
N LEU A 97 18.67 -14.27 0.80
CA LEU A 97 18.66 -14.34 2.27
C LEU A 97 17.29 -14.75 2.82
N ILE A 98 16.21 -14.34 2.17
CA ILE A 98 14.84 -14.76 2.50
C ILE A 98 14.69 -16.25 2.26
N ARG A 99 15.04 -16.74 1.07
CA ARG A 99 14.98 -18.18 0.73
C ARG A 99 15.86 -19.02 1.65
N LYS A 100 17.08 -18.57 1.93
CA LYS A 100 17.96 -19.22 2.91
C LYS A 100 17.30 -19.34 4.29
N SER A 101 16.64 -18.27 4.75
CA SER A 101 15.94 -18.28 6.04
C SER A 101 14.77 -19.25 6.07
N ALA A 102 14.02 -19.37 4.97
CA ALA A 102 12.94 -20.34 4.83
C ALA A 102 13.47 -21.79 4.90
N LEU A 103 14.54 -22.09 4.16
CA LEU A 103 15.19 -23.39 4.15
C LEU A 103 15.76 -23.78 5.53
N GLU A 104 16.46 -22.86 6.20
CA GLU A 104 17.07 -23.11 7.52
C GLU A 104 16.04 -23.40 8.62
N ASN A 105 14.79 -22.94 8.45
CA ASN A 105 13.72 -23.12 9.43
C ASN A 105 12.68 -24.17 9.01
N ASP A 106 12.89 -24.86 7.88
CA ASP A 106 11.94 -25.84 7.32
C ASP A 106 10.55 -25.22 7.16
N ALA A 107 10.50 -24.03 6.56
CA ALA A 107 9.31 -23.21 6.41
C ALA A 107 8.96 -23.01 4.93
N THR A 108 7.67 -23.02 4.61
CA THR A 108 7.17 -22.69 3.28
C THR A 108 7.37 -21.20 3.00
N LEU A 109 8.00 -20.85 1.88
CA LEU A 109 8.16 -19.46 1.46
C LEU A 109 6.82 -18.93 0.96
N ILE A 110 6.31 -17.86 1.57
CA ILE A 110 5.14 -17.13 1.07
C ILE A 110 5.66 -15.92 0.29
N THR A 111 5.24 -15.78 -0.96
CA THR A 111 5.64 -14.66 -1.83
C THR A 111 4.55 -14.25 -2.82
N ALA A 112 4.47 -12.94 -3.11
CA ALA A 112 3.69 -12.40 -4.23
C ALA A 112 4.57 -12.14 -5.48
N ASP A 113 5.89 -12.27 -5.35
CA ASP A 113 6.83 -12.16 -6.47
C ASP A 113 7.01 -13.52 -7.14
N ARG A 114 6.56 -13.60 -8.40
CA ARG A 114 6.64 -14.82 -9.20
C ARG A 114 8.09 -15.29 -9.42
N ILE A 115 9.02 -14.37 -9.61
CA ILE A 115 10.44 -14.70 -9.84
C ILE A 115 11.04 -15.29 -8.56
N GLN A 116 10.80 -14.65 -7.42
CA GLN A 116 11.26 -15.12 -6.11
C GLN A 116 10.76 -16.54 -5.81
N GLY A 117 9.47 -16.79 -6.07
CA GLY A 117 8.87 -18.11 -5.89
C GLY A 117 9.39 -19.16 -6.87
N ASP A 118 9.50 -18.84 -8.17
CA ASP A 118 10.00 -19.79 -9.18
C ASP A 118 11.47 -20.18 -8.90
N VAL A 119 12.30 -19.23 -8.46
CA VAL A 119 13.67 -19.50 -8.02
C VAL A 119 13.69 -20.34 -6.73
N GLY A 120 12.79 -20.07 -5.78
CA GLY A 120 12.67 -20.87 -4.57
C GLY A 120 12.30 -22.34 -4.84
N ILE A 121 11.35 -22.57 -5.75
CA ILE A 121 11.00 -23.94 -6.19
C ILE A 121 12.21 -24.62 -6.82
N PHE A 122 12.95 -23.91 -7.68
CA PHE A 122 14.18 -24.43 -8.29
C PHE A 122 15.24 -24.79 -7.24
N GLU A 123 15.36 -23.99 -6.17
CA GLU A 123 16.26 -24.25 -5.03
C GLU A 123 15.75 -25.34 -4.07
N GLY A 124 14.55 -25.89 -4.31
CA GLY A 124 13.97 -27.00 -3.55
C GLY A 124 13.13 -26.58 -2.35
N LEU A 125 12.67 -25.33 -2.28
CA LEU A 125 11.75 -24.86 -1.25
C LEU A 125 10.29 -25.18 -1.59
N ASP A 126 9.50 -25.43 -0.55
CA ASP A 126 8.05 -25.32 -0.65
C ASP A 126 7.67 -23.84 -0.76
N VAL A 127 6.85 -23.51 -1.76
CA VAL A 127 6.45 -22.13 -2.05
C VAL A 127 4.93 -22.01 -2.12
N MET A 128 4.40 -21.01 -1.42
CA MET A 128 3.01 -20.58 -1.49
C MET A 128 2.93 -19.23 -2.19
N PHE A 129 2.38 -19.23 -3.40
CA PHE A 129 2.06 -17.99 -4.12
C PHE A 129 0.76 -17.42 -3.59
N THR A 130 0.79 -16.14 -3.24
CA THR A 130 -0.41 -15.42 -2.83
C THR A 130 -0.80 -14.48 -3.96
N LYS A 131 -2.05 -14.57 -4.40
CA LYS A 131 -2.67 -13.53 -5.20
C LYS A 131 -3.43 -12.60 -4.27
N GLU A 132 -3.56 -11.34 -4.66
CA GLU A 132 -4.55 -10.44 -4.07
C GLU A 132 -5.90 -11.16 -4.10
N LYS A 133 -6.51 -11.35 -2.92
CA LYS A 133 -7.86 -11.90 -2.81
C LYS A 133 -8.81 -10.71 -2.95
N SER A 134 -9.57 -10.67 -4.03
CA SER A 134 -10.88 -10.01 -4.06
C SER A 134 -11.74 -10.67 -3.02
N VAL A 135 -12.50 -9.81 -2.35
CA VAL A 135 -13.81 -10.06 -1.73
C VAL A 135 -13.70 -9.52 -0.32
N LEU A 136 -14.15 -8.26 -0.17
CA LEU A 136 -14.72 -7.59 1.02
C LEU A 136 -14.67 -6.03 0.93
N ILE A 137 -14.35 -5.48 -0.24
CA ILE A 137 -13.79 -4.13 -0.31
C ILE A 137 -14.83 -2.99 -0.46
N GLU A 138 -16.11 -3.28 -0.73
CA GLU A 138 -17.12 -2.22 -0.91
C GLU A 138 -17.43 -1.42 0.37
N THR A 139 -17.36 -2.06 1.55
CA THR A 139 -17.66 -1.38 2.82
C THR A 139 -16.51 -0.50 3.31
N GLU A 140 -15.27 -0.85 2.98
CA GLU A 140 -14.06 -0.11 3.42
C GLU A 140 -13.86 1.21 2.67
N LEU A 141 -14.24 1.30 1.38
CA LEU A 141 -14.11 2.55 0.63
C LEU A 141 -14.92 3.69 1.26
N LEU A 142 -16.14 3.39 1.75
CA LEU A 142 -17.02 4.36 2.43
C LEU A 142 -16.48 4.79 3.80
N SER A 143 -15.48 4.10 4.34
CA SER A 143 -14.86 4.43 5.63
C SER A 143 -13.63 5.32 5.51
N LEU A 144 -13.14 5.55 4.28
CA LEU A 144 -11.95 6.35 4.05
C LEU A 144 -12.16 7.81 4.46
N LYS A 145 -11.27 8.34 5.31
CA LYS A 145 -11.28 9.77 5.70
C LYS A 145 -11.22 10.73 4.52
N LEU A 146 -10.65 10.29 3.39
CA LEU A 146 -10.61 11.08 2.16
C LEU A 146 -12.02 11.36 1.62
N ILE A 147 -12.92 10.39 1.72
CA ILE A 147 -14.26 10.45 1.13
C ILE A 147 -15.15 11.47 1.86
N ASP A 148 -14.91 11.70 3.15
CA ASP A 148 -15.59 12.75 3.94
C ASP A 148 -15.43 14.17 3.36
N TYR A 149 -14.44 14.38 2.48
CA TYR A 149 -14.20 15.66 1.80
C TYR A 149 -14.92 15.80 0.45
N PHE A 150 -15.59 14.76 -0.04
CA PHE A 150 -16.33 14.77 -1.29
C PHE A 150 -17.82 14.94 -1.06
N ASP A 151 -18.44 15.84 -1.83
CA ASP A 151 -19.88 15.92 -2.02
C ASP A 151 -20.23 15.67 -3.50
N GLU A 152 -21.53 15.66 -3.83
CA GLU A 152 -22.02 15.41 -5.20
C GLU A 152 -21.49 16.40 -6.25
N ALA A 153 -21.02 17.58 -5.83
CA ALA A 153 -20.51 18.63 -6.72
C ALA A 153 -18.98 18.71 -6.75
N THR A 154 -18.27 17.88 -5.97
CA THR A 154 -16.83 17.94 -5.81
C THR A 154 -16.11 17.13 -6.87
N MET A 155 -15.37 17.83 -7.74
CA MET A 155 -14.54 17.22 -8.78
C MET A 155 -13.20 16.74 -8.24
N SER A 156 -12.60 17.50 -7.34
CA SER A 156 -11.33 17.13 -6.72
C SER A 156 -11.15 17.75 -5.35
N VAL A 157 -10.48 17.04 -4.46
CA VAL A 157 -10.08 17.49 -3.14
C VAL A 157 -8.57 17.71 -3.11
N HIS A 158 -8.16 18.80 -2.46
CA HIS A 158 -6.77 19.20 -2.29
C HIS A 158 -6.49 19.39 -0.80
N LEU A 159 -5.70 18.50 -0.23
CA LEU A 159 -5.26 18.52 1.16
C LEU A 159 -3.77 18.85 1.19
N LYS A 160 -3.38 19.81 2.02
CA LYS A 160 -1.98 20.18 2.23
C LYS A 160 -1.73 20.48 3.70
N ARG A 161 -0.64 19.94 4.24
CA ARG A 161 -0.26 20.15 5.63
C ARG A 161 -0.21 21.65 5.97
N GLY A 162 -0.80 22.02 7.10
CA GLY A 162 -0.82 23.39 7.59
C GLY A 162 -1.79 24.33 6.87
N LEU A 163 -2.51 23.84 5.86
CA LEU A 163 -3.58 24.57 5.17
C LEU A 163 -4.94 23.94 5.47
N PRO A 164 -6.04 24.70 5.38
CA PRO A 164 -7.37 24.12 5.36
C PRO A 164 -7.61 23.27 4.10
N PRO A 165 -8.56 22.32 4.12
CA PRO A 165 -8.92 21.53 2.95
C PRO A 165 -9.65 22.39 1.91
N TYR A 166 -9.37 22.11 0.63
CA TYR A 166 -10.03 22.76 -0.50
C TYR A 166 -10.65 21.72 -1.44
N ALA A 167 -11.79 22.06 -2.02
CA ALA A 167 -12.42 21.30 -3.10
C ALA A 167 -12.56 22.16 -4.35
N LYS A 168 -12.35 21.54 -5.50
CA LYS A 168 -12.76 22.09 -6.78
C LYS A 168 -14.18 21.59 -7.07
N LYS A 169 -15.15 22.49 -7.14
CA LYS A 169 -16.56 22.16 -7.37
C LYS A 169 -17.09 22.72 -8.68
N GLY A 170 -18.04 22.00 -9.29
CA GLY A 170 -18.67 22.36 -10.56
C GLY A 170 -18.41 21.32 -11.65
N GLY A 171 -18.19 21.77 -12.89
CA GLY A 171 -17.97 20.91 -14.05
C GLY A 171 -16.84 21.39 -14.96
N PRO A 172 -16.51 20.65 -16.03
CA PRO A 172 -15.51 21.06 -17.01
C PRO A 172 -15.84 22.44 -17.59
N GLY A 173 -14.84 23.33 -17.62
CA GLY A 173 -15.01 24.70 -18.12
C GLY A 173 -15.69 25.69 -17.15
N ASN A 174 -16.43 25.22 -16.14
CA ASN A 174 -17.07 26.07 -15.13
C ASN A 174 -16.93 25.47 -13.72
N TRP A 175 -15.80 25.79 -13.07
CA TRP A 175 -15.47 25.31 -11.74
C TRP A 175 -14.99 26.45 -10.85
N HIS A 176 -15.12 26.28 -9.54
CA HIS A 176 -14.55 27.17 -8.55
C HIS A 176 -13.85 26.38 -7.43
N LEU A 177 -12.87 27.03 -6.79
CA LEU A 177 -12.19 26.47 -5.64
C LEU A 177 -12.89 26.94 -4.36
N GLU A 178 -13.35 26.00 -3.55
CA GLU A 178 -14.04 26.25 -2.29
C GLU A 178 -13.21 25.72 -1.12
N LYS A 179 -13.17 26.48 -0.03
CA LYS A 179 -12.62 26.02 1.24
C LYS A 179 -13.68 25.22 1.98
N ILE A 180 -13.48 23.91 2.13
CA ILE A 180 -14.49 22.96 2.66
C ILE A 180 -14.31 22.62 4.15
N GLY A 181 -13.36 23.28 4.81
CA GLY A 181 -13.13 23.12 6.24
C GLY A 181 -12.31 24.27 6.79
N ASN A 182 -12.52 24.63 8.06
CA ASN A 182 -11.81 25.76 8.68
C ASN A 182 -10.51 25.35 9.36
N GLU A 183 -10.43 24.12 9.86
CA GLU A 183 -9.26 23.60 10.53
C GLU A 183 -8.15 23.29 9.53
N LYS A 184 -6.92 23.63 9.92
CA LYS A 184 -5.73 23.31 9.13
C LYS A 184 -5.46 21.82 9.25
N ILE A 185 -5.16 21.18 8.12
CA ILE A 185 -4.77 19.78 8.09
C ILE A 185 -3.46 19.61 8.88
N SER A 186 -3.51 18.82 9.95
CA SER A 186 -2.34 18.54 10.78
C SER A 186 -1.39 17.56 10.11
N SER A 187 -0.14 17.53 10.56
CA SER A 187 0.85 16.54 10.10
C SER A 187 0.37 15.11 10.33
N LYS A 188 -0.30 14.85 11.45
CA LYS A 188 -0.81 13.53 11.79
C LYS A 188 -1.94 13.12 10.85
N LEU A 189 -2.91 14.02 10.65
CA LEU A 189 -4.08 13.73 9.83
C LEU A 189 -3.73 13.45 8.36
N ILE A 190 -2.86 14.26 7.76
CA ILE A 190 -2.51 14.05 6.34
C ILE A 190 -1.72 12.75 6.12
N GLU A 191 -0.88 12.36 7.08
CA GLU A 191 -0.14 11.09 7.00
C GLU A 191 -1.08 9.90 7.22
N GLU A 192 -2.05 10.01 8.14
CA GLU A 192 -3.10 8.99 8.30
C GLU A 192 -3.90 8.79 7.01
N ILE A 193 -4.39 9.89 6.40
CA ILE A 193 -5.13 9.82 5.13
C ILE A 193 -4.25 9.20 4.03
N ALA A 194 -2.97 9.59 3.93
CA ALA A 194 -2.07 9.04 2.93
C ALA A 194 -1.83 7.53 3.10
N ILE A 195 -1.65 7.07 4.34
CA ILE A 195 -1.47 5.64 4.66
C ILE A 195 -2.73 4.86 4.33
N GLU A 196 -3.88 5.35 4.77
CA GLU A 196 -5.20 4.73 4.56
C GLU A 196 -5.54 4.56 3.07
N ILE A 197 -5.21 5.57 2.24
CA ILE A 197 -5.35 5.48 0.78
C ILE A 197 -4.48 4.35 0.21
N ILE A 198 -3.23 4.23 0.67
CA ILE A 198 -2.27 3.26 0.12
C ILE A 198 -2.60 1.84 0.60
N GLU A 199 -3.05 1.71 1.85
CA GLU A 199 -3.65 0.50 2.41
C GLU A 199 -4.78 0.01 1.48
N MET A 200 -5.77 0.88 1.25
CA MET A 200 -6.92 0.55 0.41
C MET A 200 -6.54 0.22 -1.03
N VAL A 201 -5.63 0.97 -1.65
CA VAL A 201 -5.21 0.73 -3.05
C VAL A 201 -4.56 -0.64 -3.22
N ARG A 202 -3.89 -1.17 -2.19
CA ARG A 202 -3.22 -2.47 -2.23
C ARG A 202 -4.16 -3.63 -1.95
N GLU A 203 -5.23 -3.37 -1.21
CA GLU A 203 -6.22 -4.36 -0.83
C GLU A 203 -7.35 -4.45 -1.87
N ASP A 204 -7.65 -3.36 -2.59
CA ASP A 204 -8.68 -3.30 -3.62
C ASP A 204 -8.20 -3.76 -5.00
N GLU A 205 -8.78 -4.84 -5.54
CA GLU A 205 -8.43 -5.37 -6.87
C GLU A 205 -8.70 -4.43 -8.05
N HIS A 206 -9.58 -3.44 -7.87
CA HIS A 206 -9.88 -2.44 -8.91
C HIS A 206 -9.02 -1.19 -8.77
N SER A 207 -7.99 -1.27 -7.92
CA SER A 207 -7.09 -0.18 -7.60
C SER A 207 -5.65 -0.61 -7.83
N PHE A 208 -4.78 0.35 -8.16
CA PHE A 208 -3.38 0.08 -8.40
C PHE A 208 -2.54 1.36 -8.29
N VAL A 209 -1.25 1.18 -7.99
CA VAL A 209 -0.28 2.28 -8.04
C VAL A 209 0.18 2.48 -9.49
N GLU A 210 -0.18 3.61 -10.11
CA GLU A 210 0.25 3.98 -11.46
C GLU A 210 1.74 4.35 -11.51
N ILE A 211 2.17 5.22 -10.60
CA ILE A 211 3.52 5.80 -10.58
C ILE A 211 4.01 5.81 -9.15
N GLU A 212 5.25 5.34 -8.99
CA GLU A 212 5.97 5.49 -7.74
C GLU A 212 7.37 6.08 -7.98
N LYS A 213 7.64 7.21 -7.33
CA LYS A 213 8.94 7.88 -7.32
C LYS A 213 9.24 8.40 -5.92
N ILE A 214 10.50 8.80 -5.69
CA ILE A 214 10.92 9.36 -4.41
C ILE A 214 10.09 10.61 -4.08
N GLY A 215 9.28 10.51 -3.03
CA GLY A 215 8.40 11.58 -2.56
C GLY A 215 7.13 11.80 -3.39
N ALA A 216 6.79 10.92 -4.34
CA ALA A 216 5.57 11.05 -5.14
C ALA A 216 4.96 9.69 -5.50
N VAL A 217 3.67 9.52 -5.22
CA VAL A 217 2.87 8.37 -5.58
C VAL A 217 1.64 8.83 -6.35
N VAL A 218 1.33 8.16 -7.45
CA VAL A 218 0.05 8.27 -8.16
C VAL A 218 -0.65 6.93 -8.03
N ALA A 219 -1.83 6.94 -7.44
CA ALA A 219 -2.62 5.76 -7.16
C ALA A 219 -3.99 5.91 -7.82
N GLN A 220 -4.42 4.89 -8.55
CA GLN A 220 -5.80 4.73 -8.97
C GLN A 220 -6.51 3.95 -7.86
N LEU A 221 -7.46 4.58 -7.18
CA LEU A 221 -8.32 3.96 -6.18
C LEU A 221 -9.75 3.91 -6.74
N ARG A 222 -10.11 2.78 -7.35
CA ARG A 222 -11.35 2.61 -8.13
C ARG A 222 -11.52 3.73 -9.14
N GLU A 223 -12.54 4.58 -9.01
CA GLU A 223 -12.67 5.75 -9.87
C GLU A 223 -11.74 6.91 -9.48
N PHE A 224 -11.33 7.05 -8.22
CA PHE A 224 -10.48 8.17 -7.80
C PHE A 224 -9.05 8.05 -8.32
N ARG A 225 -8.55 9.10 -8.95
CA ARG A 225 -7.13 9.25 -9.24
C ARG A 225 -6.48 10.14 -8.20
N ILE A 226 -5.60 9.56 -7.40
CA ILE A 226 -5.03 10.20 -6.22
C ILE A 226 -3.54 10.42 -6.42
N VAL A 227 -3.09 11.62 -6.15
CA VAL A 227 -1.67 12.01 -6.15
C VAL A 227 -1.27 12.37 -4.73
N ILE A 228 -0.30 11.64 -4.19
CA ILE A 228 0.30 11.91 -2.89
C ILE A 228 1.73 12.39 -3.14
N THR A 229 2.08 13.56 -2.62
CA THR A 229 3.44 14.11 -2.74
C THR A 229 3.97 14.54 -1.40
N ARG A 230 5.29 14.48 -1.24
CA ARG A 230 6.03 14.95 -0.07
C ARG A 230 7.46 15.34 -0.45
N PRO A 231 8.22 16.00 0.44
CA PRO A 231 9.65 16.22 0.22
C PRO A 231 10.38 14.92 -0.10
N PRO A 232 11.27 14.91 -1.11
CA PRO A 232 11.83 16.07 -1.84
C PRO A 232 11.01 16.55 -3.05
N PHE A 233 9.93 15.88 -3.43
CA PHE A 233 9.16 16.21 -4.63
C PHE A 233 8.35 17.51 -4.47
N SER A 234 7.76 17.71 -3.30
CA SER A 234 6.99 18.89 -2.92
C SER A 234 7.58 19.53 -1.65
N ASN A 235 7.15 20.75 -1.32
CA ASN A 235 7.59 21.43 -0.11
C ASN A 235 7.02 20.82 1.17
N ASP A 236 5.86 20.17 1.05
CA ASP A 236 5.13 19.57 2.16
C ASP A 236 4.31 18.36 1.68
N VAL A 237 3.76 17.58 2.61
CA VAL A 237 2.82 16.51 2.29
C VAL A 237 1.56 17.14 1.68
N GLU A 238 1.18 16.66 0.50
CA GLU A 238 0.02 17.09 -0.25
C GLU A 238 -0.69 15.87 -0.83
N ILE A 239 -2.02 15.84 -0.73
CA ILE A 239 -2.88 14.83 -1.33
C ILE A 239 -3.85 15.54 -2.25
N THR A 240 -3.86 15.18 -3.52
CA THR A 240 -4.87 15.60 -4.48
C THR A 240 -5.62 14.39 -4.98
N ALA A 241 -6.90 14.29 -4.65
CA ALA A 241 -7.77 13.25 -5.14
C ALA A 241 -8.70 13.84 -6.19
N VAL A 242 -8.69 13.29 -7.38
CA VAL A 242 -9.61 13.66 -8.46
C VAL A 242 -10.63 12.56 -8.58
N HIS A 243 -11.90 12.91 -8.41
CA HIS A 243 -13.00 12.02 -8.70
C HIS A 243 -13.44 12.31 -10.15
N PRO A 244 -13.32 11.35 -11.06
CA PRO A 244 -13.88 11.50 -12.40
C PRO A 244 -15.41 11.37 -12.32
N LEU A 245 -16.09 12.35 -11.74
CA LEU A 245 -17.47 12.64 -12.10
C LEU A 245 -17.40 13.73 -13.18
N VAL A 246 -18.02 13.59 -14.33
CA VAL A 246 -19.33 13.00 -14.63
C VAL A 246 -19.16 12.17 -15.90
N THR A 247 -20.03 11.19 -16.16
CA THR A 247 -20.31 10.74 -17.52
C THR A 247 -20.77 11.96 -18.30
N LEU A 248 -19.82 12.72 -18.84
CA LEU A 248 -20.12 13.85 -19.70
C LEU A 248 -20.96 13.29 -20.82
N SER A 249 -22.21 13.77 -20.95
CA SER A 249 -22.93 13.51 -22.18
C SER A 249 -22.13 14.21 -23.30
N LEU A 250 -22.28 13.75 -24.55
CA LEU A 250 -21.66 14.44 -25.68
C LEU A 250 -22.02 15.95 -25.72
N GLU A 251 -23.08 16.36 -25.02
CA GLU A 251 -23.59 17.73 -24.93
C GLU A 251 -22.74 18.63 -24.02
N ASP A 252 -21.99 18.08 -23.07
CA ASP A 252 -21.11 18.84 -22.17
C ASP A 252 -19.76 19.19 -22.83
N TYR A 253 -19.46 18.55 -23.96
CA TYR A 253 -18.37 18.95 -24.82
C TYR A 253 -18.87 20.00 -25.81
N ALA A 254 -18.23 21.18 -25.82
CA ALA A 254 -18.36 22.13 -26.92
C ALA A 254 -17.66 21.55 -28.16
N ILE A 255 -18.26 20.52 -28.77
CA ILE A 255 -17.74 19.87 -29.97
C ILE A 255 -17.90 20.87 -31.12
N ASP A 256 -16.76 21.33 -31.65
CA ASP A 256 -16.71 22.15 -32.86
C ASP A 256 -17.38 21.35 -34.00
N VAL A 257 -18.35 21.96 -34.67
CA VAL A 257 -19.22 21.37 -35.70
C VAL A 257 -18.43 20.85 -36.93
N ARG A 258 -17.10 21.00 -36.94
CA ARG A 258 -16.19 20.54 -38.00
C ARG A 258 -15.79 19.06 -37.93
N LEU A 259 -16.38 18.27 -37.03
CA LEU A 259 -16.14 16.82 -36.92
C LEU A 259 -17.27 15.93 -37.51
N HIS A 260 -18.10 16.47 -38.42
CA HIS A 260 -18.98 15.67 -39.28
C HIS A 260 -18.38 15.45 -40.67
#